data_AF-A0A935XY06-F1
#
_entry.id   AF-A0A935XY06-F1
#
_cell.length_a   1.000
_cell.length_b   1.000
_cell.length_c   1.000
_cell.angle_alpha   90.00
_cell.angle_beta   90.00
_cell.angle_gamma   90.00
#
_symmetry.space_group_name_H-M   'P 1'
#
loop_
_entity.id
_entity.type
_entity.pdbx_description
1 polymer ?
#
loop_
_entity_poly.entity_id
_entity_poly.type
_entity_poly.pdbx_seq_one_letter_code
_entity_poly.pdbx_strand_id
1 'polypeptide(L)'
;MSIPDSEVPELLSEPEVISSLAYRDIIHLIDTMPLGYRTVFNLHMIDGHSYQEIAGMLQITESTCRSQVLRAKKFLANKITRANSNIKVEL
;
A
#
# COMPACT_ATOMS: atom_id res chain seq x y z
N MET A 1 25.45 19.42 -34.24
CA MET A 1 24.62 18.24 -33.91
C MET A 1 24.55 18.21 -32.40
N SER A 2 23.57 18.89 -31.82
CA SER A 2 23.37 18.91 -30.37
C SER A 2 22.81 17.56 -29.98
N ILE A 3 23.48 16.86 -29.07
CA ILE A 3 22.96 15.67 -28.44
C ILE A 3 21.61 16.09 -27.84
N PRO A 4 20.46 15.53 -28.29
CA PRO A 4 19.18 15.80 -27.64
C PRO A 4 19.27 15.24 -26.22
N ASP A 5 18.55 15.85 -25.28
CA ASP A 5 18.36 15.46 -23.88
C ASP A 5 18.32 13.93 -23.68
N SER A 6 19.49 13.30 -23.71
CA SER A 6 19.67 11.91 -23.38
C SER A 6 19.47 11.89 -21.89
N GLU A 7 18.25 11.57 -21.47
CA GLU A 7 17.84 11.20 -20.11
C GLU A 7 19.02 10.52 -19.43
N VAL A 8 19.81 11.31 -18.70
CA VAL A 8 20.84 10.78 -17.85
C VAL A 8 20.03 10.18 -16.72
N PRO A 9 20.01 8.84 -16.54
CA PRO A 9 19.23 8.24 -15.48
C PRO A 9 19.74 8.86 -14.18
N GLU A 10 18.87 9.64 -13.54
CA GLU A 10 19.18 10.35 -12.31
C GLU A 10 19.67 9.29 -11.31
N LEU A 11 20.96 9.34 -10.99
CA LEU A 11 21.62 8.37 -10.11
C LEU A 11 21.01 8.57 -8.73
N LEU A 12 19.96 7.81 -8.44
CA LEU A 12 19.29 7.81 -7.15
C LEU A 12 20.32 7.50 -6.07
N SER A 13 20.32 8.30 -5.01
CA SER A 13 21.17 8.04 -3.85
C SER A 13 20.74 6.71 -3.21
N GLU A 14 21.67 6.04 -2.52
CA GLU A 14 21.38 4.79 -1.78
C GLU A 14 20.10 4.84 -0.92
N PRO A 15 19.83 5.89 -0.12
CA PRO A 15 18.57 5.96 0.64
C PRO A 15 17.32 6.07 -0.24
N GLU A 16 17.41 6.72 -1.40
CA GLU A 16 16.30 6.82 -2.36
C GLU A 16 16.05 5.48 -3.06
N VAL A 17 17.11 4.75 -3.40
CA VAL A 17 17.02 3.38 -3.95
C VAL A 17 16.32 2.47 -2.94
N ILE A 18 16.74 2.49 -1.68
CA ILE A 18 16.14 1.68 -0.60
C ILE A 18 14.67 2.05 -0.39
N SER A 19 14.35 3.35 -0.33
CA SER A 19 12.98 3.83 -0.20
C SER A 19 12.10 3.40 -1.39
N SER A 20 12.62 3.50 -2.61
CA SER A 20 11.91 3.08 -3.82
C SER A 20 11.67 1.57 -3.86
N LEU A 21 12.61 0.77 -3.34
CA LEU A 21 12.46 -0.67 -3.23
C LEU A 21 11.38 -1.03 -2.20
N ALA A 22 11.45 -0.44 -1.00
CA ALA A 22 10.45 -0.61 0.04
C ALA A 22 9.04 -0.19 -0.42
N TYR A 23 8.94 0.91 -1.18
CA TYR A 23 7.70 1.35 -1.80
C TYR A 23 7.15 0.30 -2.79
N ARG A 24 7.99 -0.19 -3.71
CA ARG A 24 7.60 -1.23 -4.66
C ARG A 24 7.11 -2.50 -3.96
N ASP A 25 7.76 -2.89 -2.87
CA ASP A 25 7.36 -4.06 -2.09
C ASP A 25 5.99 -3.88 -1.43
N ILE A 26 5.71 -2.68 -0.89
CA ILE A 26 4.41 -2.34 -0.32
C ILE A 26 3.31 -2.35 -1.40
N ILE A 27 3.57 -1.76 -2.56
CA ILE A 27 2.62 -1.75 -3.69
C ILE A 27 2.33 -3.18 -4.16
N HIS A 28 3.37 -3.98 -4.37
CA HIS A 28 3.20 -5.38 -4.75
C HIS A 28 2.37 -6.13 -3.71
N LEU A 29 2.56 -5.83 -2.44
CA LEU A 29 1.82 -6.48 -1.38
C LEU A 29 0.33 -6.06 -1.35
N ILE A 30 0.04 -4.78 -1.57
CA ILE A 30 -1.32 -4.27 -1.77
C ILE A 30 -1.98 -5.01 -2.94
N ASP A 31 -1.22 -5.29 -4.00
CA ASP A 31 -1.71 -6.05 -5.15
C ASP A 31 -1.99 -7.53 -4.90
N THR A 32 -1.53 -8.09 -3.78
CA THR A 32 -1.92 -9.43 -3.35
C THR A 32 -3.17 -9.45 -2.45
N MET A 33 -3.70 -8.28 -2.06
CA MET A 33 -4.89 -8.22 -1.20
C MET A 33 -6.15 -8.68 -1.93
N PRO A 34 -7.10 -9.33 -1.22
CA PRO A 34 -8.45 -9.53 -1.72
C PRO A 34 -9.09 -8.21 -2.17
N LEU A 35 -9.85 -8.26 -3.26
CA LEU A 35 -10.40 -7.07 -3.93
C LEU A 35 -11.14 -6.12 -2.97
N GLY A 36 -12.03 -6.66 -2.12
CA GLY A 36 -12.78 -5.84 -1.16
C GLY A 36 -11.88 -5.09 -0.17
N TYR A 37 -10.82 -5.75 0.32
CA TYR A 37 -9.86 -5.15 1.25
C TYR A 37 -9.04 -4.07 0.56
N ARG A 38 -8.52 -4.36 -0.64
CA ARG A 38 -7.76 -3.40 -1.44
C ARG A 38 -8.56 -2.15 -1.74
N THR A 39 -9.82 -2.33 -2.14
CA THR A 39 -10.70 -1.23 -2.53
C THR A 39 -10.94 -0.28 -1.36
N VAL A 40 -11.39 -0.79 -0.20
CA VAL A 40 -11.62 0.08 0.96
C VAL A 40 -10.33 0.65 1.54
N PHE A 41 -9.22 -0.07 1.43
CA PHE A 41 -7.91 0.38 1.92
C PHE A 41 -7.40 1.55 1.08
N ASN A 42 -7.45 1.44 -0.25
CA ASN A 42 -7.01 2.51 -1.16
C ASN A 42 -7.88 3.75 -0.98
N LEU A 43 -9.21 3.60 -1.01
CA LEU A 43 -10.12 4.73 -0.82
C LEU A 43 -9.89 5.46 0.51
N HIS A 44 -9.53 4.74 1.57
CA HIS A 44 -9.32 5.35 2.89
C HIS A 44 -7.89 5.90 3.08
N MET A 45 -6.86 5.12 2.74
CA MET A 45 -5.46 5.43 3.06
C MET A 45 -4.73 6.20 1.96
N ILE A 46 -5.18 6.09 0.71
CA ILE A 46 -4.58 6.77 -0.45
C ILE A 46 -5.46 7.96 -0.85
N ASP A 47 -6.75 7.74 -1.06
CA ASP A 47 -7.67 8.78 -1.54
C ASP A 47 -8.23 9.66 -0.40
N GLY A 48 -8.07 9.23 0.86
CA GLY A 48 -8.40 10.02 2.05
C GLY A 48 -9.89 10.05 2.41
N HIS A 49 -10.72 9.20 1.82
CA HIS A 49 -12.15 9.14 2.14
C HIS A 49 -12.42 8.63 3.55
N SER A 50 -13.48 9.15 4.16
CA SER A 50 -14.01 8.67 5.43
C SER A 50 -14.72 7.32 5.28
N TYR A 51 -14.88 6.58 6.39
CA TYR A 51 -15.64 5.32 6.40
C TYR A 51 -17.08 5.47 5.92
N GLN A 52 -17.71 6.63 6.17
CA GLN A 52 -19.07 6.93 5.75
C GLN A 52 -19.18 7.14 4.25
N GLU A 53 -18.25 7.89 3.65
CA GLU A 53 -18.21 8.10 2.20
C GLU A 53 -17.98 6.78 1.45
N ILE A 54 -17.02 5.96 1.91
CA ILE A 54 -16.72 4.66 1.31
C ILE A 54 -17.92 3.72 1.42
N ALA A 55 -18.60 3.70 2.58
CA ALA A 55 -19.80 2.90 2.79
C ALA A 55 -20.90 3.27 1.78
N GLY A 56 -21.11 4.57 1.54
CA GLY A 56 -22.05 5.06 0.53
C GLY A 56 -21.65 4.70 -0.90
N MET A 57 -20.38 4.88 -1.26
CA MET A 57 -19.85 4.57 -2.60
C MET A 57 -19.98 3.08 -2.95
N LEU A 58 -19.68 2.20 -1.99
CA LEU A 58 -19.66 0.75 -2.21
C LEU A 58 -20.97 0.05 -1.84
N GLN A 59 -21.99 0.79 -1.39
CA GLN A 59 -23.28 0.24 -0.94
C GLN A 59 -23.11 -0.84 0.15
N ILE A 60 -22.21 -0.59 1.11
CA ILE A 60 -21.96 -1.45 2.28
C ILE A 60 -22.22 -0.67 3.57
N THR A 61 -22.30 -1.35 4.71
CA THR A 61 -22.39 -0.65 6.00
C THR A 61 -21.06 -0.06 6.42
N GLU A 62 -21.09 1.02 7.21
CA GLU A 62 -19.89 1.61 7.80
C GLU A 62 -19.12 0.60 8.67
N SER A 63 -19.84 -0.26 9.41
CA SER A 63 -19.25 -1.36 10.19
C SER A 63 -18.50 -2.38 9.31
N THR A 64 -19.03 -2.67 8.11
CA THR A 64 -18.40 -3.55 7.12
C THR A 64 -17.16 -2.89 6.53
N CYS A 65 -17.23 -1.59 6.20
CA CYS A 65 -16.08 -0.81 5.73
C CYS A 65 -14.93 -0.82 6.76
N ARG A 66 -15.22 -0.45 8.02
CA ARG A 66 -14.24 -0.46 9.12
C ARG A 66 -13.61 -1.83 9.32
N SER A 67 -14.41 -2.89 9.30
CA SER A 67 -13.92 -4.27 9.43
C SER A 67 -13.03 -4.68 8.26
N GLN A 68 -13.36 -4.29 7.03
CA GLN A 68 -12.54 -4.57 5.85
C GLN A 68 -11.21 -3.81 5.90
N VAL A 69 -11.20 -2.52 6.26
CA VAL A 69 -9.97 -1.72 6.43
C VAL A 69 -9.07 -2.33 7.52
N LEU A 70 -9.64 -2.74 8.65
CA LEU A 70 -8.87 -3.41 9.71
C LEU A 70 -8.25 -4.73 9.22
N ARG A 71 -9.02 -5.54 8.46
CA ARG A 71 -8.51 -6.79 7.88
C ARG A 71 -7.45 -6.53 6.81
N ALA A 72 -7.58 -5.47 6.00
CA ALA A 72 -6.57 -5.04 5.05
C ALA A 72 -5.24 -4.68 5.75
N LYS A 73 -5.30 -3.90 6.84
CA LYS A 73 -4.13 -3.56 7.68
C LYS A 73 -3.49 -4.82 8.28
N LYS A 74 -4.29 -5.74 8.82
CA LYS A 74 -3.79 -7.03 9.35
C LYS A 74 -3.18 -7.90 8.25
N PHE A 75 -3.75 -7.91 7.05
CA PHE A 75 -3.22 -8.65 5.92
C PHE A 75 -1.83 -8.12 5.53
N LEU A 76 -1.71 -6.80 5.38
CA LEU A 76 -0.43 -6.14 5.13
C LEU A 76 0.58 -6.44 6.24
N ALA A 77 0.21 -6.24 7.50
CA ALA A 77 1.08 -6.51 8.63
C ALA A 77 1.55 -7.96 8.66
N ASN A 78 0.66 -8.95 8.50
CA ASN A 78 1.03 -10.37 8.48
C ASN A 78 2.01 -10.70 7.34
N LYS A 79 1.84 -10.07 6.19
CA LYS A 79 2.69 -10.31 5.03
C LYS A 79 4.04 -9.63 5.15
N ILE A 80 4.07 -8.39 5.67
CA ILE A 80 5.29 -7.69 6.02
C ILE A 80 6.03 -8.47 7.11
N THR A 81 5.37 -8.90 8.17
CA THR A 81 5.97 -9.71 9.22
C THR A 81 6.47 -11.05 8.69
N ARG A 82 5.76 -11.72 7.76
CA ARG A 82 6.26 -12.94 7.12
C ARG A 82 7.47 -12.70 6.21
N ALA A 83 7.44 -11.63 5.41
CA ALA A 83 8.60 -11.20 4.61
C ALA A 83 9.78 -10.82 5.53
N ASN A 84 9.46 -10.23 6.68
CA ASN A 84 10.40 -9.85 7.74
C ASN A 84 10.61 -10.94 8.78
N SER A 85 10.12 -12.19 8.65
CA SER A 85 10.21 -13.21 9.72
C SER A 85 11.62 -13.80 9.88
N ASN A 86 12.64 -13.10 9.38
CA ASN A 86 13.97 -13.07 9.98
C ASN A 86 14.09 -12.07 11.17
N ILE A 87 13.02 -11.38 11.56
CA ILE A 87 12.96 -10.38 12.63
C ILE A 87 11.61 -10.54 13.34
N LYS A 88 11.64 -11.24 14.47
CA LYS A 88 10.54 -11.29 15.43
C LYS A 88 10.25 -9.88 15.95
N VAL A 89 9.02 -9.43 15.84
CA VAL A 89 8.52 -8.32 16.66
C VAL A 89 7.31 -8.87 17.41
N GLU A 90 7.50 -9.10 18.70
CA GLU A 90 6.41 -9.41 19.63
C GLU A 90 5.61 -8.13 19.88
N LEU A 91 4.28 -8.27 19.88
CA LEU A 91 3.31 -7.21 20.17
C LEU A 91 3.14 -7.06 21.68
#